data_AF-A0A955FN13-F1
#
_entry.id   AF-A0A955FN13-F1
#
_cell.length_a   1.000
_cell.length_b   1.000
_cell.length_c   1.000
_cell.angle_alpha   90.00
_cell.angle_beta   90.00
_cell.angle_gamma   90.00
#
_symmetry.space_group_name_H-M   'P 1'
#
loop_
_entity.id
_entity.type
_entity.pdbx_description
1 polymer ?
#
loop_
_entity_poly.entity_id
_entity_poly.type
_entity_poly.pdbx_seq_one_letter_code
_entity_poly.pdbx_strand_id
1 'polypeptide(L)'
;MNSLASLPTERQCHIALLKLLHGSSACPECAGRLLFRRSYARCRVCRIKHSVRATTWFRGSNLSLQKLWLLIWCWQKQKSTGTTKLQVKLSDKIRAITPGQSTVIYDGQYVVGGGIVA
;
A
#
# COMPACT_ATOMS: atom_id res chain seq x y z
N MET A 1 -11.02 -7.67 8.17
CA MET A 1 -11.46 -7.79 6.77
C MET A 1 -11.52 -9.27 6.45
N ASN A 2 -12.71 -9.79 6.15
CA ASN A 2 -12.92 -11.22 5.92
C ASN A 2 -13.01 -11.56 4.42
N SER A 3 -13.06 -10.56 3.54
CA SER A 3 -13.10 -10.70 2.07
C SER A 3 -12.52 -9.47 1.37
N LEU A 4 -11.99 -9.61 0.15
CA LEU A 4 -11.53 -8.50 -0.70
C LEU A 4 -12.65 -7.51 -1.05
N ALA A 5 -13.91 -7.96 -1.06
CA ALA A 5 -15.07 -7.10 -1.26
C ALA A 5 -15.26 -6.08 -0.12
N SER A 6 -14.65 -6.31 1.06
CA SER A 6 -14.67 -5.39 2.19
C SER A 6 -13.56 -4.32 2.15
N LEU A 7 -12.83 -4.21 1.03
CA LEU A 7 -11.80 -3.19 0.88
C LEU A 7 -12.41 -1.77 0.89
N PRO A 8 -11.87 -0.85 1.69
CA PRO A 8 -12.29 0.54 1.66
C PRO A 8 -12.04 1.15 0.27
N THR A 9 -12.85 2.14 -0.10
CA THR A 9 -12.66 2.91 -1.34
C THR A 9 -11.31 3.63 -1.35
N GLU A 10 -10.82 4.00 -2.54
CA GLU A 10 -9.53 4.71 -2.67
C GLU A 10 -9.49 6.01 -1.84
N ARG A 11 -10.62 6.73 -1.76
CA ARG A 11 -10.77 7.92 -0.92
C ARG A 11 -10.71 7.59 0.58
N GLN A 12 -11.40 6.53 1.02
CA GLN A 12 -11.35 6.10 2.42
C GLN A 12 -9.92 5.69 2.81
N CYS A 13 -9.23 4.94 1.95
CA CYS A 13 -7.82 4.59 2.14
C CYS A 13 -6.96 5.84 2.29
N HIS A 14 -7.16 6.85 1.43
CA HIS A 14 -6.41 8.10 1.49
C HIS A 14 -6.59 8.82 2.84
N ILE A 15 -7.83 8.95 3.30
CA ILE A 15 -8.14 9.60 4.58
C ILE A 15 -7.50 8.82 5.72
N ALA A 16 -7.65 7.50 5.74
CA ALA A 16 -7.12 6.65 6.80
C ALA A 16 -5.58 6.69 6.84
N LEU A 17 -4.92 6.67 5.68
CA LEU A 17 -3.47 6.77 5.60
C LEU A 17 -2.94 8.15 6.03
N LEU A 18 -3.62 9.25 5.68
CA LEU A 18 -3.24 10.57 6.20
C LEU A 18 -3.40 10.67 7.71
N LYS A 19 -4.48 10.10 8.27
CA LYS A 19 -4.66 10.01 9.73
C LYS A 19 -3.55 9.19 10.40
N LEU A 20 -3.11 8.09 9.77
CA LEU A 20 -2.00 7.28 10.28
C LEU A 20 -0.67 8.05 10.24
N LEU A 21 -0.41 8.82 9.18
CA LEU A 21 0.86 9.54 9.02
C LEU A 21 0.94 10.83 9.85
N HIS A 22 -0.17 11.56 9.98
CA HIS A 22 -0.19 12.90 10.56
C HIS A 22 -1.10 13.02 11.79
N GLY A 23 -1.71 11.93 12.26
CA GLY A 23 -2.65 11.93 13.38
C GLY A 23 -4.04 12.53 13.06
N SER A 24 -4.20 13.22 11.93
CA SER A 24 -5.45 13.88 11.55
C SER A 24 -5.76 13.76 10.05
N SER A 25 -7.02 14.01 9.69
CA SER A 25 -7.44 14.17 8.27
C SER A 25 -7.46 15.63 7.82
N ALA A 26 -6.91 16.52 8.63
CA ALA A 26 -6.73 17.93 8.31
C ALA A 26 -5.39 18.15 7.61
N CYS A 27 -5.18 19.34 7.08
CA CYS A 27 -3.86 19.72 6.55
C CYS A 27 -2.83 19.70 7.68
N PRO A 28 -1.69 18.98 7.54
CA PRO A 28 -0.66 18.94 8.58
C PRO A 28 0.02 20.30 8.81
N GLU A 29 -0.01 21.21 7.83
CA GLU A 29 0.66 22.52 7.93
C GLU A 29 -0.18 23.59 8.62
N CYS A 30 -1.50 23.54 8.45
CA CYS A 30 -2.39 24.65 8.87
C CYS A 30 -3.73 24.19 9.45
N ALA A 31 -3.92 22.90 9.69
CA ALA A 31 -5.18 22.28 10.12
C ALA A 31 -6.40 22.56 9.20
N GLY A 32 -6.19 23.18 8.04
CA GLY A 32 -7.24 23.49 7.08
C GLY A 32 -7.87 22.25 6.43
N ARG A 33 -9.08 22.42 5.89
CA ARG A 33 -9.81 21.34 5.22
C ARG A 33 -9.10 20.88 3.95
N LEU A 34 -8.92 19.57 3.83
CA LEU A 34 -8.35 18.92 2.64
C LEU A 34 -9.41 18.58 1.60
N LEU A 35 -9.08 18.85 0.33
CA LEU A 35 -9.80 18.40 -0.86
C LEU A 35 -9.13 17.15 -1.42
N PHE A 36 -9.80 16.00 -1.30
CA PHE A 36 -9.28 14.72 -1.76
C PHE A 36 -9.45 14.59 -3.29
N ARG A 37 -8.34 14.37 -3.98
CA ARG A 37 -8.26 13.97 -5.39
C ARG A 37 -7.78 12.52 -5.46
N ARG A 38 -7.71 11.97 -6.67
CA ARG A 38 -7.32 10.57 -6.92
C ARG A 38 -5.94 10.21 -6.36
N SER A 39 -4.95 11.09 -6.51
CA SER A 39 -3.54 10.81 -6.15
C SER A 39 -2.97 11.69 -5.02
N TYR A 40 -3.65 12.78 -4.67
CA TYR A 40 -3.22 13.72 -3.62
C TYR A 40 -4.42 14.41 -2.97
N ALA A 41 -4.22 14.97 -1.78
CA ALA A 41 -5.14 15.88 -1.12
C ALA A 41 -4.58 17.31 -1.22
N ARG A 42 -5.42 18.29 -1.54
CA ARG A 42 -5.00 19.71 -1.59
C ARG A 42 -5.65 20.49 -0.47
N CYS A 43 -4.87 21.25 0.29
CA CYS A 43 -5.42 22.13 1.30
C CYS A 43 -6.20 23.29 0.66
N ARG A 44 -7.34 23.68 1.25
CA ARG A 44 -8.07 24.89 0.82
C ARG A 44 -7.43 26.20 1.30
N VAL A 45 -6.67 26.15 2.39
CA VAL A 45 -6.04 27.34 3.01
C VAL A 45 -4.64 27.56 2.44
N CYS A 46 -3.66 26.74 2.83
CA CYS A 46 -2.27 26.90 2.37
C CYS A 46 -2.01 26.41 0.94
N ARG A 47 -3.00 25.81 0.28
CA ARG A 47 -2.93 25.29 -1.11
C ARG A 47 -1.87 24.21 -1.37
N ILE A 48 -1.15 23.74 -0.36
CA ILE A 48 -0.14 22.67 -0.44
C ILE A 48 -0.80 21.34 -0.81
N LYS A 49 -0.06 20.53 -1.58
CA LYS A 49 -0.45 19.17 -1.98
C LYS A 49 0.16 18.17 -1.00
N HIS A 50 -0.69 17.33 -0.42
CA HIS A 50 -0.29 16.21 0.42
C HIS A 50 -0.54 14.92 -0.34
N SER A 51 0.49 14.10 -0.54
CA SER A 51 0.36 12.79 -1.18
C SER A 51 0.91 11.72 -0.25
N VAL A 52 0.05 10.79 0.14
CA VAL A 52 0.43 9.64 0.98
C VAL A 52 1.63 8.89 0.40
N ARG A 53 1.68 8.71 -0.92
CA ARG A 53 2.79 8.01 -1.57
C ARG A 53 4.09 8.81 -1.49
N ALA A 54 4.02 10.13 -1.72
CA ALA A 54 5.21 10.97 -1.69
C ALA A 54 5.83 11.07 -0.28
N THR A 55 5.00 10.95 0.76
CA THR A 55 5.41 11.03 2.18
C THR A 55 5.90 9.68 2.74
N THR A 56 5.75 8.59 2.00
CA THR A 56 6.14 7.24 2.46
C THR A 56 7.18 6.62 1.54
N TRP A 57 7.70 5.46 1.94
CA TRP A 57 8.61 4.61 1.16
C TRP A 57 7.97 4.08 -0.14
N PHE A 58 6.69 4.35 -0.38
CA PHE A 58 5.97 4.04 -1.62
C PHE A 58 6.05 5.13 -2.70
N ARG A 59 6.93 6.13 -2.52
CA ARG A 59 7.16 7.18 -3.51
C ARG A 59 7.54 6.58 -4.87
N GLY A 60 6.88 7.04 -5.94
CA GLY A 60 7.11 6.53 -7.29
C GLY A 60 6.45 5.19 -7.61
N SER A 61 5.75 4.56 -6.65
CA SER A 61 5.05 3.30 -6.91
C SER A 61 3.75 3.48 -7.72
N ASN A 62 3.47 2.50 -8.57
CA ASN A 62 2.20 2.38 -9.33
C ASN A 62 1.07 1.74 -8.51
N LEU A 63 1.23 1.57 -7.20
CA LEU A 63 0.24 0.95 -6.33
C LEU A 63 -0.92 1.90 -6.03
N SER A 64 -2.16 1.44 -6.19
CA SER A 64 -3.33 2.17 -5.72
C SER A 64 -3.35 2.26 -4.19
N LEU A 65 -4.05 3.24 -3.63
CA LEU A 65 -4.15 3.37 -2.17
C LEU A 65 -4.86 2.17 -1.53
N GLN A 66 -5.76 1.50 -2.26
CA GLN A 66 -6.38 0.25 -1.81
C GLN A 66 -5.38 -0.90 -1.72
N LYS A 67 -4.49 -1.05 -2.72
CA LYS A 67 -3.42 -2.07 -2.68
C LYS A 67 -2.45 -1.78 -1.52
N LEU A 68 -2.09 -0.52 -1.32
CA LEU A 68 -1.27 -0.09 -0.17
C LEU A 68 -1.94 -0.40 1.17
N TRP A 69 -3.22 -0.07 1.30
CA TRP A 69 -4.00 -0.38 2.49
C TRP A 69 -4.03 -1.88 2.78
N LEU A 70 -4.20 -2.70 1.74
CA LEU A 70 -4.20 -4.14 1.89
C LEU A 70 -2.83 -4.67 2.33
N LEU A 71 -1.73 -4.18 1.76
CA LEU A 71 -0.38 -4.56 2.20
C LEU A 71 -0.14 -4.24 3.68
N ILE A 72 -0.54 -3.04 4.13
CA ILE A 72 -0.44 -2.63 5.54
C ILE A 72 -1.29 -3.55 6.43
N TRP A 73 -2.51 -3.88 6.00
CA TRP A 73 -3.39 -4.78 6.75
C TRP A 73 -2.82 -6.21 6.86
N CYS A 74 -2.27 -6.75 5.78
CA CYS A 74 -1.62 -8.06 5.77
C CYS A 74 -0.45 -8.10 6.75
N TRP A 75 0.39 -7.06 6.72
CA TRP A 75 1.51 -6.88 7.64
C TRP A 75 1.04 -6.84 9.10
N GLN A 76 0.04 -6.02 9.43
CA GLN A 76 -0.51 -5.92 10.78
C GLN A 76 -1.10 -7.23 11.31
N LYS A 77 -1.66 -8.07 10.43
CA LYS A 77 -2.26 -9.36 10.82
C LYS A 77 -1.29 -10.53 10.73
N GLN A 78 0.00 -10.27 10.46
CA GLN A 78 1.03 -11.29 10.23
C GLN A 78 0.56 -12.36 9.23
N LYS A 79 -0.25 -11.95 8.25
CA LYS A 79 -0.73 -12.83 7.19
C LYS A 79 0.32 -12.82 6.09
N SER A 80 0.75 -14.01 5.67
CA SER A 80 1.64 -14.12 4.51
C SER A 80 0.98 -13.46 3.30
N THR A 81 1.78 -12.73 2.53
CA THR A 81 1.35 -12.16 1.25
C THR A 81 0.87 -13.24 0.29
N GLY A 82 1.31 -14.50 0.46
CA GLY A 82 0.80 -15.66 -0.28
C GLY A 82 -0.59 -16.15 0.14
N THR A 83 -0.99 -15.97 1.41
CA THR A 83 -2.37 -16.27 1.87
C THR A 83 -3.34 -15.19 1.44
N THR A 84 -2.86 -13.95 1.36
CA THR A 84 -3.57 -12.87 0.67
C THR A 84 -3.27 -12.99 -0.83
N LYS A 85 -3.82 -14.01 -1.49
CA LYS A 85 -3.97 -14.02 -2.95
C LYS A 85 -4.86 -12.84 -3.34
N LEU A 86 -4.28 -11.64 -3.32
CA LEU A 86 -4.69 -10.54 -4.15
C LEU A 86 -4.80 -11.16 -5.53
N GLN A 87 -6.02 -11.21 -6.07
CA GLN A 87 -6.21 -11.23 -7.52
C GLN A 87 -5.68 -9.90 -8.09
N VAL A 88 -4.40 -9.60 -7.86
CA VAL A 88 -3.62 -8.76 -8.74
C VAL A 88 -3.29 -9.72 -9.86
N LYS A 89 -4.13 -9.73 -10.90
CA LYS A 89 -3.60 -10.04 -12.22
C LYS A 89 -2.50 -9.00 -12.44
N LEU A 90 -1.26 -9.41 -12.21
CA LEU A 90 -0.10 -8.70 -12.71
C LEU A 90 -0.33 -8.69 -14.23
N SER A 91 -0.45 -7.50 -14.83
CA SER A 91 -0.77 -7.34 -16.26
C SER A 91 0.23 -8.06 -17.14
N ASP A 92 1.44 -8.24 -16.63
CA ASP A 92 2.56 -8.86 -17.31
C ASP A 92 3.03 -10.08 -16.53
N LYS A 93 3.60 -11.07 -17.25
CA LYS A 93 4.29 -12.22 -16.67
C LYS A 93 5.50 -11.74 -15.87
N ILE A 94 5.28 -11.33 -14.62
CA ILE A 94 6.36 -11.01 -13.71
C ILE A 94 6.89 -12.33 -13.15
N ARG A 95 8.13 -12.65 -13.50
CA ARG A 95 8.80 -13.93 -13.21
C ARG A 95 9.35 -14.06 -11.79
N ALA A 96 9.48 -12.97 -11.04
CA ALA A 96 9.79 -12.96 -9.61
C ALA A 96 9.64 -11.54 -9.02
N ILE A 97 9.26 -11.45 -7.74
CA ILE A 97 9.45 -10.26 -6.89
C ILE A 97 10.07 -10.78 -5.59
N THR A 98 11.28 -10.32 -5.25
CA THR A 98 11.90 -10.56 -3.95
C THR A 98 12.03 -9.23 -3.19
N PRO A 99 11.43 -9.08 -2.01
CA PRO A 99 11.76 -7.99 -1.11
C PRO A 99 12.86 -8.47 -0.15
N GLY A 100 14.13 -8.41 -0.58
CA GLY A 100 15.29 -8.62 0.30
C GLY A 100 15.56 -10.06 0.76
N GLN A 101 16.84 -10.48 0.60
CA GLN A 101 17.54 -11.61 1.26
C GLN A 101 16.81 -12.97 1.34
N SER A 102 16.36 -13.53 0.23
CA SER A 102 16.05 -14.97 0.18
C SER A 102 16.38 -15.53 -1.20
N THR A 103 17.17 -16.59 -1.23
CA THR A 103 17.49 -17.35 -2.45
C THR A 103 16.34 -18.29 -2.77
N VAL A 104 15.83 -18.22 -3.99
CA VAL A 104 14.75 -19.09 -4.49
C VAL A 104 15.31 -19.94 -5.62
N ILE A 105 15.25 -21.26 -5.48
CA ILE A 105 15.55 -22.20 -6.57
C ILE A 105 14.21 -22.58 -7.21
N TYR A 106 14.13 -22.46 -8.53
CA TYR A 106 12.92 -22.74 -9.31
C TYR A 106 13.23 -23.74 -10.42
N ASP A 107 12.46 -24.82 -10.47
CA ASP A 107 12.57 -25.89 -11.48
C ASP A 107 11.26 -26.05 -12.28
N GLY A 108 10.60 -24.93 -12.61
CA GLY A 108 9.46 -24.93 -13.55
C GLY A 108 8.10 -25.36 -12.97
N GLN A 109 8.05 -26.27 -11.98
CA GLN A 109 6.77 -26.78 -11.44
C GLN A 109 6.54 -26.51 -9.95
N TYR A 110 7.60 -26.38 -9.16
CA TYR A 110 7.51 -26.20 -7.72
C TYR A 110 8.32 -24.99 -7.26
N VAL A 111 7.84 -24.34 -6.20
CA VAL A 111 8.54 -23.24 -5.52
C VAL A 111 8.76 -23.66 -4.08
N VAL A 112 10.02 -23.74 -3.67
CA VAL A 112 10.40 -23.96 -2.26
C VAL A 112 10.96 -22.65 -1.73
N GLY A 113 10.26 -22.03 -0.78
CA GLY A 113 10.75 -20.87 -0.04
C GLY A 113 11.50 -21.32 1.19
N GLY A 114 12.83 -21.19 1.18
CA GLY A 114 13.69 -21.39 2.36
C GLY A 114 13.81 -20.08 3.17
N GLY A 115 13.81 -20.20 4.49
CA GLY A 115 14.00 -19.08 5.42
C GLY A 115 15.40 -18.47 5.41
N ILE A 116 15.58 -17.46 6.27
CA ILE A 116 16.76 -16.59 6.41
C ILE A 116 18.07 -17.40 6.54
N VAL A 117 19.07 -17.11 5.70
CA VAL A 117 20.48 -17.42 5.98
C VAL A 117 21.04 -16.20 6.72
N ALA A 118 21.65 -16.47 7.89
CA ALA A 118 22.13 -15.50 8.88
C ALA A 118 22.93 -14.31 8.33
#